data_AF-A0A952J9D9-F1
#
_entry.id   AF-A0A952J9D9-F1
#
_cell.length_a   1.000
_cell.length_b   1.000
_cell.length_c   1.000
_cell.angle_alpha   90.00
_cell.angle_beta   90.00
_cell.angle_gamma   90.00
#
_symmetry.space_group_name_H-M   'P 1'
#
loop_
_entity.id
_entity.type
_entity.pdbx_description
1 polymer ?
#
loop_
_entity_poly.entity_id
_entity_poly.type
_entity_poly.pdbx_seq_one_letter_code
_entity_poly.pdbx_strand_id
1 'polypeptide(L)' 'MNNVIDITRNDLLKQELKSKYVDLSEAEINRVDTSFEQLIANISAKTRQQKDEVARQVEESVAYAKSKTL' A
#
# COMPACT_ATOMS: atom_id res chain seq x y z
N MET A 1 9.44 10.92 -11.76
CA MET A 1 8.73 11.41 -10.57
C MET A 1 8.79 10.31 -9.54
N ASN A 2 9.54 10.47 -8.44
CA ASN A 2 9.48 9.52 -7.33
C ASN A 2 8.17 9.76 -6.59
N ASN A 3 7.17 8.90 -6.84
CA ASN A 3 5.91 8.91 -6.10
C ASN A 3 6.17 8.39 -4.69
N VAL A 4 6.63 9.26 -3.81
CA VAL A 4 6.68 8.99 -2.38
C VAL A 4 5.23 8.94 -1.89
N ILE A 5 4.80 7.76 -1.43
CA ILE A 5 3.47 7.58 -0.85
C ILE A 5 3.61 7.76 0.65
N ASP A 6 3.00 8.82 1.19
CA ASP A 6 2.92 9.05 2.63
C ASP A 6 1.79 8.20 3.20
N ILE A 7 2.09 6.92 3.44
CA ILE A 7 1.13 5.94 4.00
C ILE A 7 0.96 6.19 5.49
N THR A 8 2.01 6.63 6.17
CA THR A 8 2.01 6.84 7.62
C THR A 8 0.99 7.86 8.08
N ARG A 9 0.62 8.84 7.24
CA ARG A 9 -0.43 9.83 7.55
C ARG A 9 -1.79 9.58 6.89
N ASN A 10 -1.92 8.55 6.05
CA ASN A 10 -3.16 8.29 5.31
C ASN A 10 -3.93 7.08 5.89
N ASP A 11 -4.76 7.33 6.91
CA ASP A 11 -5.53 6.27 7.58
C ASP A 11 -6.47 5.51 6.64
N LEU A 12 -7.06 6.18 5.65
CA LEU A 12 -7.92 5.52 4.68
C LEU A 12 -7.14 4.53 3.81
N LEU A 13 -5.96 4.93 3.33
CA LEU A 13 -5.08 4.04 2.58
C LEU A 13 -4.63 2.85 3.42
N LYS A 14 -4.31 3.06 4.71
CA LYS A 14 -3.97 1.95 5.62
C LYS A 14 -5.12 0.97 5.76
N GLN A 15 -6.35 1.47 5.91
CA GLN A 15 -7.55 0.64 6.00
C GLN A 15 -7.78 -0.19 4.73
N GLU A 16 -7.66 0.44 3.55
CA GLU A 16 -7.80 -0.25 2.27
C GLU A 16 -6.74 -1.36 2.10
N LEU A 17 -5.48 -1.06 2.42
CA LEU A 17 -4.40 -2.05 2.35
C LEU A 17 -4.60 -3.20 3.36
N LYS A 18 -5.02 -2.90 4.59
CA LYS A 18 -5.34 -3.92 5.61
C LYS A 18 -6.52 -4.80 5.20
N SER A 19 -7.53 -4.21 4.54
CA SER A 19 -8.69 -4.93 4.06
C SER A 19 -8.36 -5.84 2.87
N LYS A 20 -7.48 -5.40 1.96
CA LYS A 20 -7.06 -6.19 0.79
C LYS A 20 -6.03 -7.26 1.16
N TYR A 21 -5.14 -6.95 2.10
CA TYR A 21 -4.03 -7.80 2.52
C TYR A 21 -4.14 -8.12 4.01
N VAL A 22 -5.05 -9.05 4.32
CA VAL A 22 -5.35 -9.47 5.71
C VAL A 22 -4.10 -10.00 6.44
N ASP A 23 -3.14 -10.54 5.70
CA ASP A 23 -1.88 -11.06 6.23
C ASP A 23 -0.85 -9.98 6.59
N LEU A 24 -1.09 -8.71 6.24
CA LEU A 24 -0.19 -7.61 6.63
C LEU A 24 -0.47 -7.15 8.06
N SER A 25 0.58 -7.11 8.87
CA SER A 25 0.49 -6.50 10.20
C SER A 25 0.47 -4.97 10.12
N GLU A 26 -0.09 -4.35 11.16
CA GLU A 26 -0.15 -2.89 11.26
C GLU A 26 1.23 -2.23 11.30
N ALA A 27 2.23 -2.94 11.86
CA ALA A 27 3.63 -2.51 11.82
C ALA A 27 4.20 -2.53 10.40
N GLU A 28 3.81 -3.49 9.55
CA GLU A 28 4.23 -3.55 8.16
C GLU A 28 3.58 -2.45 7.32
N ILE A 29 2.30 -2.16 7.55
CA ILE A 29 1.56 -1.06 6.91
C ILE A 29 2.12 0.31 7.34
N ASN A 30 2.55 0.45 8.59
CA ASN A 30 3.14 1.69 9.11
C ASN A 30 4.63 1.84 8.81
N ARG A 31 5.35 0.76 8.46
CA ARG A 31 6.77 0.81 8.06
C ARG A 31 6.99 1.28 6.64
N VAL A 32 5.92 1.52 5.89
CA VAL A 32 5.96 1.90 4.49
C VAL A 32 6.28 3.40 4.35
N ASP A 33 7.46 3.79 4.81
CA ASP A 33 7.99 5.15 4.71
C ASP A 33 9.02 5.27 3.57
N THR A 34 9.33 4.16 2.88
CA THR A 34 10.61 4.04 2.16
C THR A 34 10.53 3.82 0.65
N SER A 35 9.35 3.78 0.02
CA SER A 35 9.09 3.85 -1.44
C SER A 35 7.94 2.90 -1.82
N PHE A 36 7.18 3.28 -2.84
CA PHE A 36 6.15 2.44 -3.46
C PHE A 36 6.69 1.07 -3.91
N GLU A 37 7.91 1.00 -4.43
CA GLU A 37 8.52 -0.27 -4.85
C GLU A 37 8.78 -1.22 -3.69
N GLN A 38 9.19 -0.69 -2.53
CA GLN A 38 9.42 -1.51 -1.34
C GLN A 38 8.11 -2.04 -0.77
N LEU A 39 7.03 -1.24 -0.83
CA LEU A 39 5.70 -1.72 -0.49
C LEU A 39 5.30 -2.91 -1.35
N ILE A 40 5.41 -2.76 -2.67
CA ILE A 40 5.05 -3.82 -3.62
C ILE A 40 5.88 -5.07 -3.37
N ALA A 41 7.19 -4.92 -3.18
CA ALA A 41 8.09 -6.04 -2.91
C ALA A 41 7.72 -6.78 -1.62
N ASN A 42 7.41 -6.04 -0.54
CA ASN A 42 7.03 -6.63 0.75
C ASN A 42 5.68 -7.37 0.66
N ILE A 43 4.67 -6.74 0.07
CA ILE A 43 3.34 -7.36 -0.08
C ILE A 43 3.45 -8.59 -0.98
N SER A 44 4.10 -8.47 -2.14
CA SER A 44 4.31 -9.59 -3.07
C SER A 44 5.02 -10.77 -2.40
N ALA A 45 6.06 -10.52 -1.59
CA ALA A 45 6.76 -11.58 -0.87
C ALA A 45 5.87 -12.26 0.19
N LYS A 46 4.96 -11.51 0.82
CA LYS A 46 4.07 -12.02 1.88
C LYS A 46 2.88 -12.78 1.34
N THR A 47 2.17 -12.18 0.38
CA THR A 47 0.96 -12.77 -0.22
C THR A 47 1.27 -13.76 -1.33
N ARG A 48 2.55 -13.87 -1.73
CA ARG A 48 3.01 -14.66 -2.89
C ARG A 48 2.33 -14.25 -4.21
N GLN A 49 1.77 -13.04 -4.26
CA GLN A 49 1.18 -12.47 -5.46
C GLN A 49 2.28 -11.88 -6.37
N GLN A 50 1.98 -11.76 -7.65
CA GLN A 50 2.88 -11.12 -8.60
C GLN A 50 2.99 -9.62 -8.29
N LYS A 51 4.19 -9.06 -8.46
CA LYS A 51 4.47 -7.64 -8.19
C LYS A 51 3.58 -6.71 -8.98
N ASP A 52 3.29 -7.03 -10.25
CA ASP A 52 2.43 -6.19 -11.10
C ASP A 52 0.99 -6.12 -10.58
N GLU A 53 0.45 -7.25 -10.11
CA GLU A 53 -0.90 -7.28 -9.53
C GLU A 53 -0.95 -6.51 -8.21
N VAL A 54 0.08 -6.66 -7.37
CA VAL A 54 0.22 -5.87 -6.14
C VAL A 54 0.34 -4.38 -6.45
N ALA A 55 1.14 -4.00 -7.44
CA ALA A 55 1.31 -2.60 -7.86
C ALA A 55 -0.02 -1.98 -8.26
N ARG A 56 -0.80 -2.68 -9.11
CA ARG A 56 -2.13 -2.24 -9.53
C ARG A 56 -3.08 -2.04 -8.36
N GLN A 57 -3.13 -3.01 -7.43
CA GLN A 57 -4.01 -2.95 -6.26
C GLN A 57 -3.63 -1.82 -5.29
N VAL A 58 -2.33 -1.58 -5.09
CA VAL A 58 -1.84 -0.47 -4.28
C VAL A 58 -2.15 0.87 -4.96
N GLU A 59 -1.96 1.00 -6.28
CA GLU A 59 -2.33 2.21 -7.02
C GLU A 59 -3.82 2.53 -6.93
N GLU A 60 -4.68 1.52 -7.08
CA GLU A 60 -6.13 1.67 -6.90
C GLU A 60 -6.46 2.17 -5.49
N SER A 61 -5.82 1.61 -4.47
CA SER A 61 -6.03 2.01 -3.07
C SER A 61 -5.58 3.45 -2.82
N VAL A 62 -4.44 3.85 -3.41
CA VAL A 62 -3.92 5.23 -3.34
C VAL A 62 -4.86 6.20 -4.07
N ALA A 63 -5.31 5.86 -5.27
CA ALA A 63 -6.22 6.67 -6.07
C ALA A 63 -7.57 6.84 -5.35
N TYR A 64 -8.11 5.75 -4.79
CA TYR A 64 -9.32 5.78 -3.98
C TYR A 64 -9.16 6.68 -2.76
N ALA A 65 -8.08 6.50 -1.99
CA ALA A 65 -7.83 7.31 -0.80
C ALA A 65 -7.75 8.80 -1.15
N LYS A 66 -6.99 9.16 -2.19
CA LYS A 66 -6.91 10.54 -2.72
C LYS A 66 -8.27 11.09 -3.15
N SER A 67 -9.10 10.29 -3.81
CA SER A 67 -10.44 10.70 -4.27
C SER A 67 -11.42 11.00 -3.13
N LYS A 68 -11.16 10.45 -1.94
CA LYS A 68 -11.98 10.64 -0.73
C LYS A 68 -11.45 11.68 0.24
N THR A 69 -10.20 12.15 0.05
CA THR A 69 -9.59 13.23 0.85
C THR A 69 -9.70 14.61 0.18
N LEU A 70 -10.19 14.68 -1.06
CA LEU A 70 -10.60 15.89 -1.78
C LEU A 70 -12.10 16.13 -1.60
#